data_AF-A0A438CGP1-F1
#
_entry.id   AF-A0A438CGP1-F1
#
_cell.length_a   1.000
_cell.length_b   1.000
_cell.length_c   1.000
_cell.angle_alpha   90.00
_cell.angle_beta   90.00
_cell.angle_gamma   90.00
#
_symmetry.space_group_name_H-M   'P 1'
#
loop_
_entity.id
_entity.type
_entity.pdbx_description
1 polymer ?
#
loop_
_entity_poly.entity_id
_entity_poly.type
_entity_poly.pdbx_seq_one_letter_code
_entity_poly.pdbx_strand_id
1 'polypeptide(L)' 'MSGRFSRTIYVGNLPSDIREYEIEDLFYKYGRILDVELKIPPRPPCYCFVEFENSRDAEDAIRVVMAIILMVVV' A
#
# COMPACT_ATOMS: atom_id res chain seq x y z
N MET A 1 -1.86 11.03 20.03
CA MET A 1 -0.76 10.78 19.07
C MET A 1 -1.42 10.30 17.78
N SER A 2 -1.88 11.23 16.95
CA SER A 2 -2.69 10.93 15.77
C SER A 2 -2.05 11.70 14.61
N GLY A 3 -1.28 11.03 13.77
CA GLY A 3 -0.55 11.72 12.70
C GLY A 3 0.42 10.84 11.90
N ARG A 4 0.71 9.61 12.36
CA ARG A 4 1.50 8.65 11.58
C ARG A 4 0.67 7.75 10.65
N PHE A 5 -0.61 7.58 10.96
CA PHE A 5 -1.53 6.67 10.25
C PHE A 5 -2.07 7.22 8.92
N SER A 6 -2.03 8.54 8.70
CA SER A 6 -2.61 9.15 7.49
C SER A 6 -1.81 8.92 6.20
N ARG A 7 -0.61 8.35 6.29
CA ARG A 7 0.32 8.19 5.16
C ARG A 7 0.71 6.73 4.92
N THR A 8 0.19 5.81 5.73
CA THR A 8 0.45 4.38 5.57
C THR A 8 -0.79 3.74 4.98
N ILE A 9 -0.63 3.03 3.87
CA ILE A 9 -1.70 2.33 3.20
C ILE A 9 -1.55 0.83 3.45
N TYR A 10 -2.64 0.17 3.82
CA TYR A 10 -2.69 -1.28 3.85
C TYR A 10 -3.30 -1.81 2.55
N VAL A 11 -2.54 -2.68 1.88
CA VAL A 11 -2.91 -3.34 0.64
C VAL A 11 -3.18 -4.82 0.93
N GLY A 12 -4.45 -5.20 0.99
CA GLY A 12 -4.86 -6.58 1.20
C GLY A 12 -5.25 -7.28 -0.10
N ASN A 13 -5.47 -8.59 -0.02
CA ASN A 13 -5.96 -9.40 -1.14
C ASN A 13 -5.04 -9.41 -2.36
N LEU A 14 -3.73 -9.32 -2.12
CA LEU A 14 -2.74 -9.41 -3.18
C LEU A 14 -2.52 -10.87 -3.60
N PRO A 15 -2.27 -11.14 -4.89
CA PRO A 15 -1.88 -12.47 -5.34
C PRO A 15 -0.54 -12.86 -4.71
N SER A 16 -0.31 -14.16 -4.49
CA SER A 16 0.96 -14.68 -3.96
C SER A 16 2.16 -14.48 -4.88
N ASP A 17 1.92 -14.08 -6.13
CA ASP A 17 2.96 -13.79 -7.13
C ASP A 17 3.45 -12.33 -7.06
N ILE A 18 2.76 -11.46 -6.32
CA ILE A 18 3.14 -10.05 -6.16
C ILE A 18 4.49 -9.95 -5.44
N ARG A 19 5.26 -8.92 -5.78
CA ARG A 19 6.53 -8.60 -5.13
C ARG A 19 6.57 -7.15 -4.68
N GLU A 20 7.43 -6.88 -3.70
CA GLU A 20 7.61 -5.53 -3.13
C GLU A 20 7.92 -4.50 -4.20
N TYR A 21 8.79 -4.83 -5.16
CA TYR A 21 9.14 -3.91 -6.24
C TYR A 21 7.97 -3.59 -7.17
N GLU A 22 7.00 -4.50 -7.36
CA GLU A 22 5.83 -4.22 -8.20
C GLU A 22 4.87 -3.27 -7.50
N ILE A 23 4.69 -3.45 -6.19
CA ILE A 23 3.96 -2.50 -5.36
C ILE A 23 4.67 -1.15 -5.41
N GLU A 24 5.99 -1.11 -5.17
CA GLU A 24 6.78 0.11 -5.21
C GLU A 24 6.65 0.84 -6.54
N ASP A 25 6.85 0.17 -7.67
CA ASP A 25 6.73 0.76 -9.01
C ASP A 25 5.31 1.29 -9.30
N LEU A 26 4.29 0.51 -8.90
CA LEU A 26 2.89 0.85 -9.09
C LEU A 26 2.45 2.06 -8.26
N PHE A 27 3.04 2.23 -7.07
CA PHE A 27 2.76 3.33 -6.16
C PHE A 27 3.66 4.55 -6.37
N TYR A 28 4.88 4.36 -6.88
CA TYR A 28 5.88 5.39 -7.12
C TYR A 28 5.37 6.47 -8.07
N LYS A 29 4.51 6.10 -9.04
CA LYS A 29 3.89 7.04 -9.96
C LYS A 29 2.91 8.01 -9.30
N TYR A 30 2.36 7.67 -8.14
CA TYR A 30 1.43 8.53 -7.39
C TYR A 30 2.16 9.43 -6.39
N GLY A 31 3.27 8.96 -5.81
CA GLY A 31 4.05 9.75 -4.87
C GLY A 31 5.31 9.05 -4.37
N ARG A 32 6.09 9.77 -3.56
CA ARG A 32 7.30 9.23 -2.92
C ARG A 32 6.92 8.24 -1.83
N ILE A 33 7.38 7.01 -2.00
CA ILE A 33 7.27 5.94 -1.02
C ILE A 33 8.48 6.04 -0.08
N LEU A 34 8.22 6.01 1.22
CA LEU A 34 9.25 5.96 2.26
C LEU A 34 9.65 4.52 2.55
N ASP A 35 8.67 3.62 2.63
CA ASP A 35 8.89 2.23 3.02
C ASP A 35 7.78 1.33 2.45
N VAL A 36 8.15 0.12 2.04
CA VAL A 36 7.23 -0.93 1.60
C VAL A 36 7.53 -2.18 2.40
N GLU A 37 6.53 -2.72 3.08
CA GLU A 37 6.64 -3.97 3.83
C GLU A 37 5.61 -4.98 3.28
N LEU A 38 6.07 -5.92 2.45
CA LEU A 38 5.23 -7.01 1.98
C LEU A 38 5.31 -8.20 2.93
N LYS A 39 4.15 -8.62 3.43
CA LYS A 39 4.00 -9.79 4.27
C LYS A 39 3.19 -10.85 3.53
N ILE A 40 3.90 -11.93 3.18
CA ILE A 40 3.35 -13.11 2.53
C ILE A 40 3.24 -14.22 3.59
N PRO A 41 2.16 -14.27 4.38
CA PRO A 41 1.93 -15.37 5.30
C PRO A 41 1.78 -16.71 4.55
N PRO A 42 2.12 -17.84 5.18
CA PRO A 42 1.91 -19.17 4.59
C PRO A 42 0.44 -19.54 4.42
N ARG A 43 -0.48 -18.78 5.04
CA ARG A 43 -1.93 -18.86 4.79
C ARG A 43 -2.40 -17.58 4.10
N PRO A 44 -2.98 -17.65 2.90
CA PRO A 44 -3.52 -16.47 2.23
C PRO A 44 -4.65 -15.81 3.07
N PRO A 45 -4.88 -14.51 2.91
CA PRO A 45 -4.35 -13.64 1.85
C PRO A 45 -3.00 -12.97 2.16
N CYS A 46 -2.27 -12.62 1.11
CA CYS A 46 -1.08 -11.77 1.20
C CYS A 46 -1.48 -10.33 1.49
N TYR A 47 -0.62 -9.61 2.21
CA TYR A 47 -0.84 -8.20 2.52
C TYR A 47 0.46 -7.40 2.46
N CYS A 48 0.34 -6.12 2.13
CA CYS A 48 1.44 -5.19 2.06
C CYS A 48 1.11 -3.92 2.83
N PHE A 49 2.10 -3.32 3.46
CA PHE A 49 2.03 -1.97 3.99
C PHE A 49 2.91 -1.06 3.15
N VAL A 50 2.38 0.09 2.76
CA VAL A 50 3.13 1.09 1.98
C VAL A 50 3.07 2.40 2.76
N GLU A 51 4.21 2.90 3.22
CA GLU A 51 4.33 4.21 3.85
C GLU A 51 4.74 5.26 2.81
N PHE A 52 3.93 6.30 2.67
CA PHE A 52 4.22 7.44 1.81
C PHE A 52 4.86 8.57 2.60
N GLU A 53 5.65 9.38 1.90
CA GLU A 53 6.18 10.63 2.43
C GLU A 53 5.05 11.61 2.73
N ASN A 54 4.02 11.63 1.86
CA ASN A 54 2.92 12.57 1.90
C ASN A 54 1.57 11.85 1.98
N SER A 55 0.74 12.24 2.94
CA SER A 55 -0.60 11.67 3.12
C SER A 55 -1.57 12.03 2.00
N ARG A 56 -1.34 13.13 1.27
CA ARG A 56 -2.14 13.48 0.08
C ARG A 56 -1.92 12.52 -1.08
N ASP A 57 -0.67 12.13 -1.31
CA ASP A 57 -0.33 11.19 -2.38
C ASP A 57 -0.90 9.81 -2.06
N ALA A 58 -0.88 9.43 -0.77
CA ALA A 58 -1.54 8.22 -0.29
C ALA A 58 -3.05 8.26 -0.53
N GLU A 59 -3.73 9.36 -0.21
CA GLU A 59 -5.16 9.55 -0.48
C GLU A 59 -5.50 9.43 -1.98
N ASP A 60 -4.70 10.03 -2.86
CA ASP A 60 -4.92 9.97 -4.30
C ASP A 60 -4.72 8.55 -4.84
N ALA A 61 -3.65 7.88 -4.40
CA ALA A 61 -3.39 6.47 -4.71
C ALA A 61 -4.53 5.55 -4.26
N ILE A 62 -5.07 5.76 -3.05
CA ILE A 62 -6.23 5.00 -2.55
C ILE A 62 -7.44 5.21 -3.45
N ARG A 63 -7.74 6.46 -3.85
CA ARG A 63 -8.92 6.75 -4.67
C ARG A 63 -8.85 6.09 -6.04
N VAL A 64 -7.66 6.01 -6.63
CA VAL A 64 -7.46 5.37 -7.94
C VAL A 64 -7.44 3.84 -7.82
N VAL A 65 -6.80 3.29 -6.78
CA VAL A 65 -6.57 1.84 -6.63
C VAL A 65 -7.75 1.12 -5.96
N MET A 66 -8.61 1.81 -5.22
CA MET A 66 -9.84 1.28 -4.60
C MET A 66 -10.75 0.51 -5.57
N ALA A 67 -10.69 0.81 -6.87
CA ALA A 67 -11.47 0.12 -7.89
C ALA A 67 -10.97 -1.30 -8.22
N ILE A 68 -9.73 -1.64 -7.85
CA ILE A 68 -9.04 -2.86 -8.31
C ILE A 68 -8.62 -3.75 -7.12
N ILE A 69 -8.21 -3.17 -5.99
CA ILE A 69 -7.67 -3.89 -4.84
C ILE A 69 -8.33 -3.36 -3.56
N LEU A 70 -8.77 -4.26 -2.67
CA LEU A 70 -9.35 -3.94 -1.35
C LEU A 70 -8.26 -3.35 -0.43
N MET A 71 -7.98 -2.07 -0.59
CA MET A 71 -7.11 -1.31 0.31
C MET A 71 -7.93 -0.82 1.51
N VAL A 72 -7.35 -0.79 2.71
CA VAL A 72 -7.96 -0.16 3.90
C VAL A 72 -6.92 0.81 4.48
N VAL A 73 -7.33 2.01 4.88
CA VAL A 73 -6.44 2.91 5.65
C VAL A 73 -6.54 2.48 7.10
N VAL A 74 -5.41 2.11 7.70
CA VAL A 74 -5.31 1.74 9.12
C VAL A 74 -5.05 2.96 10.00
#